data_AF-M7ZZ88-F1
#
_entry.id   AF-M7ZZ88-F1
#
_cell.length_a   1.000
_cell.length_b   1.000
_cell.length_c   1.000
_cell.angle_alpha   90.00
_cell.angle_beta   90.00
_cell.angle_gamma   90.00
#
_symmetry.space_group_name_H-M   'P 1'
#
loop_
_entity.id
_entity.type
_entity.pdbx_description
1 polymer ?
#
loop_
_entity_poly.entity_id
_entity_poly.type
_entity_poly.pdbx_seq_one_letter_code
_entity_poly.pdbx_strand_id
1 'polypeptide(L)'
;MAAAMRFGVGLGVGALLRRAPVAAARVRLAHTKPCSPEEIRDAAARVVQIDKAKEELFDKVHGLVTTYDVPRRMSRKYMLLMQRLSSQINPRPQDPIWRFCRRHERRNTYYKYLGACTSGLLTGVGIGLLVFAPPKKSVADWWDKVTS
;
A
#
# COMPACT_ATOMS: atom_id res chain seq x y z
N MET A 1 -15.48 -45.73 21.75
CA MET A 1 -15.01 -44.70 22.71
C MET A 1 -13.87 -43.95 22.06
N ALA A 2 -13.99 -42.63 21.96
CA ALA A 2 -13.02 -41.72 21.35
C ALA A 2 -12.10 -41.11 22.42
N ALA A 3 -10.80 -40.93 22.12
CA ALA A 3 -9.92 -39.87 22.62
C ALA A 3 -8.55 -40.03 21.94
N ALA A 4 -8.25 -39.24 20.91
CA ALA A 4 -7.50 -37.98 21.01
C ALA A 4 -5.98 -38.19 21.17
N MET A 5 -5.28 -38.33 20.04
CA MET A 5 -3.87 -37.95 19.96
C MET A 5 -3.73 -36.74 19.04
N ARG A 6 -3.52 -35.61 19.70
CA ARG A 6 -3.10 -34.33 19.12
C ARG A 6 -1.76 -34.54 18.42
N PHE A 7 -1.74 -34.55 17.10
CA PHE A 7 -0.52 -34.22 16.37
C PHE A 7 -0.34 -32.71 16.40
N GLY A 8 0.63 -32.28 17.20
CA GLY A 8 1.13 -30.92 17.22
C GLY A 8 1.67 -30.56 15.85
N VAL A 9 0.88 -29.82 15.09
CA VAL A 9 1.40 -28.97 14.02
C VAL A 9 2.26 -27.93 14.71
N GLY A 10 3.58 -28.08 14.58
CA GLY A 10 4.56 -27.03 14.83
C GLY A 10 4.30 -25.87 13.87
N LEU A 11 3.25 -25.11 14.15
CA LEU A 11 3.05 -23.77 13.63
C LEU A 11 4.17 -22.93 14.21
N GLY A 12 5.13 -22.61 13.34
CA GLY A 12 6.25 -21.75 13.64
C GLY A 12 5.83 -20.59 14.54
N VAL A 13 6.37 -20.64 15.76
CA VAL A 13 6.48 -19.52 16.67
C VAL A 13 7.38 -18.48 16.00
N GLY A 14 6.80 -17.67 15.13
CA GLY A 14 7.50 -16.63 14.38
C GLY A 14 6.61 -15.44 13.99
N ALA A 15 5.35 -15.42 14.45
CA ALA A 15 4.41 -14.35 14.14
C ALA A 15 3.65 -13.83 15.37
N LEU A 16 4.16 -14.09 16.57
CA LEU A 16 3.71 -13.38 17.77
C LEU A 16 4.55 -12.11 17.94
N LEU A 17 3.83 -10.98 17.88
CA LEU A 17 4.22 -9.67 18.39
C LEU A 17 5.13 -8.79 17.51
N ARG A 18 4.62 -8.41 16.34
CA ARG A 18 4.83 -7.03 15.87
C ARG A 18 3.57 -6.43 15.24
N ARG A 19 2.45 -6.54 15.98
CA ARG A 19 1.17 -5.90 15.67
C ARG A 19 0.80 -4.91 16.78
N ALA A 20 1.40 -3.72 16.75
CA ALA A 20 0.81 -2.46 17.23
C ALA A 20 1.83 -1.32 17.04
N PRO A 21 1.50 -0.30 16.24
CA PRO A 21 0.93 0.90 16.86
C PRO A 21 -0.46 1.24 16.31
N VAL A 22 -1.21 0.27 15.79
CA VAL A 22 -2.57 0.53 15.29
C VAL A 22 -3.54 0.81 16.45
N ALA A 23 -3.36 0.19 17.61
CA ALA A 23 -4.13 0.51 18.81
C ALA A 23 -3.81 1.93 19.32
N ALA A 24 -2.54 2.32 19.38
CA ALA A 24 -2.13 3.68 19.73
C ALA A 24 -2.60 4.73 18.70
N ALA A 25 -2.62 4.39 17.40
CA ALA A 25 -3.15 5.25 16.35
C ALA A 25 -4.68 5.40 16.43
N ARG A 26 -5.41 4.36 16.82
CA ARG A 26 -6.87 4.43 17.07
C ARG A 26 -7.21 5.26 18.31
N VAL A 27 -6.39 5.21 19.36
CA VAL A 27 -6.56 6.06 20.55
C VAL A 27 -6.36 7.55 20.22
N ARG A 28 -5.47 7.88 19.27
CA ARG A 28 -5.27 9.28 18.83
C ARG A 28 -6.42 9.87 18.00
N LEU A 29 -7.27 9.03 17.41
CA LEU A 29 -8.43 9.46 16.61
C LEU A 29 -9.67 9.76 17.47
N ALA A 30 -9.66 9.42 18.77
CA ALA A 30 -10.82 9.54 19.66
C ALA A 30 -10.83 10.82 20.53
N HIS A 31 -9.88 11.75 20.32
CA HIS A 31 -9.91 13.08 20.94
C HIS A 31 -10.35 14.14 19.92
N THR A 32 -11.61 14.07 19.50
CA THR A 32 -12.25 15.19 18.81
C THR A 32 -12.81 16.14 19.87
N LYS A 33 -11.94 17.00 20.42
CA LYS A 33 -12.41 18.21 21.09
C LYS A 33 -13.28 18.98 20.08
N PRO A 34 -14.51 19.41 20.42
CA PRO A 34 -15.30 20.24 19.53
C PRO A 34 -14.49 21.50 19.23
N CYS A 35 -14.10 21.65 17.97
CA CYS A 35 -13.20 22.71 17.53
C CYS A 35 -13.96 24.05 17.59
N SER A 36 -13.39 25.04 18.25
CA SER A 36 -13.93 26.40 18.23
C SER A 36 -13.92 26.94 16.79
N PRO A 37 -14.89 27.76 16.36
CA PRO A 37 -14.88 28.37 15.03
C PRO A 37 -13.57 29.14 14.71
N GLU A 38 -12.86 29.64 15.71
CA GLU A 38 -11.54 30.26 15.54
C GLU A 38 -10.44 29.23 15.23
N GLU A 39 -10.43 28.10 15.93
CA GLU A 39 -9.49 26.99 15.68
C GLU A 39 -9.70 26.37 14.28
N ILE A 40 -10.95 26.37 13.78
CA ILE A 40 -11.27 25.93 12.41
C ILE A 40 -10.67 26.89 11.38
N ARG A 41 -10.74 28.21 11.61
CA ARG A 41 -10.13 29.22 10.72
C ARG A 41 -8.61 29.10 10.70
N ASP A 42 -7.99 28.89 11.85
CA ASP A 42 -6.55 28.67 11.95
C ASP A 42 -6.12 27.36 11.27
N ALA A 43 -6.91 26.30 11.43
CA ALA A 43 -6.68 25.05 10.71
C ALA A 43 -6.78 25.24 9.19
N ALA A 44 -7.80 25.98 8.71
CA ALA A 44 -7.95 26.29 7.31
C ALA A 44 -6.77 27.12 6.77
N ALA A 45 -6.30 28.13 7.51
CA ALA A 45 -5.13 28.91 7.15
C ALA A 45 -3.86 28.05 7.04
N ARG A 46 -3.67 27.09 7.98
CA ARG A 46 -2.56 26.14 7.94
C ARG A 46 -2.65 25.19 6.74
N VAL A 47 -3.85 24.75 6.37
CA VAL A 47 -4.05 23.91 5.17
C VAL A 47 -3.63 24.67 3.91
N VAL A 48 -4.02 25.94 3.78
CA VAL A 48 -3.60 26.78 2.65
C VAL A 48 -2.08 26.93 2.58
N GLN A 49 -1.42 27.15 3.73
CA GLN A 49 0.04 27.21 3.79
C GLN A 49 0.69 25.88 3.38
N ILE A 50 0.12 24.75 3.80
CA ILE A 50 0.59 23.42 3.41
C ILE A 50 0.45 23.21 1.90
N ASP A 51 -0.68 23.61 1.31
CA ASP A 51 -0.89 23.44 -0.12
C ASP A 51 0.06 24.30 -0.96
N LYS A 52 0.32 25.54 -0.51
CA LYS A 52 1.37 26.37 -1.10
C LYS A 52 2.75 25.73 -0.99
N ALA A 53 3.09 25.16 0.17
CA ALA A 53 4.37 24.50 0.37
C ALA A 53 4.53 23.25 -0.51
N LYS A 54 3.45 22.49 -0.76
CA LYS A 54 3.47 21.35 -1.70
C LYS A 54 3.75 21.80 -3.13
N GLU A 55 3.16 22.91 -3.53
CA GLU A 55 3.39 23.52 -4.84
C GLU A 55 4.85 23.93 -5.02
N GLU A 56 5.41 24.66 -4.05
CA GLU A 56 6.84 25.03 -4.07
C GLU A 56 7.77 23.81 -4.08
N LEU A 57 7.41 22.74 -3.37
CA LEU A 57 8.18 21.49 -3.37
C LEU A 57 8.15 20.80 -4.73
N PHE A 58 7.00 20.79 -5.40
CA PHE A 58 6.87 20.24 -6.76
C PHE A 58 7.81 20.97 -7.72
N ASP A 59 7.80 22.31 -7.69
CA ASP A 59 8.61 23.14 -8.57
C ASP A 59 10.12 22.95 -8.29
N LYS A 60 10.51 22.84 -7.00
CA LYS A 60 11.91 22.53 -6.61
C LYS A 60 12.38 21.17 -7.11
N VAL A 61 11.56 20.12 -6.94
CA VAL A 61 11.91 18.76 -7.38
C VAL A 61 11.99 18.71 -8.91
N HIS A 62 11.08 19.39 -9.60
CA HIS A 62 11.13 19.53 -11.05
C HIS A 62 12.41 20.24 -11.51
N GLY A 63 12.77 21.36 -10.87
CA GLY A 63 14.02 22.08 -11.13
C GLY A 63 15.26 21.21 -10.93
N LEU A 64 15.30 20.41 -9.86
CA LEU A 64 16.42 19.50 -9.60
C LEU A 64 16.56 18.40 -10.65
N VAL A 65 15.45 17.80 -11.09
CA VAL A 65 15.46 16.74 -12.11
C VAL A 65 15.83 17.26 -13.49
N THR A 66 15.51 18.51 -13.79
CA THR A 66 15.81 19.14 -15.09
C THR A 66 17.20 19.74 -15.16
N THR A 67 17.71 20.29 -14.05
CA THR A 67 19.00 21.01 -14.02
C THR A 67 20.19 20.08 -13.83
N TYR A 68 20.02 18.95 -13.13
CA TYR A 68 21.11 18.04 -12.80
C TYR A 68 20.92 16.66 -13.43
N ASP A 69 22.02 16.01 -13.84
CA ASP A 69 21.98 14.60 -14.27
C ASP A 69 21.86 13.69 -13.04
N VAL A 70 20.62 13.45 -12.62
CA VAL A 70 20.32 12.69 -11.41
C VAL A 70 20.42 11.19 -11.70
N PRO A 71 21.14 10.40 -10.87
CA PRO A 71 21.21 8.95 -11.03
C PRO A 71 19.83 8.31 -11.16
N ARG A 72 19.67 7.36 -12.09
CA ARG A 72 18.37 6.76 -12.46
C ARG A 72 17.52 6.29 -11.27
N ARG A 73 18.14 5.76 -10.21
CA ARG A 73 17.45 5.33 -8.97
C ARG A 73 16.84 6.51 -8.20
N MET A 74 17.55 7.64 -8.12
CA MET A 74 17.08 8.87 -7.49
C MET A 74 16.00 9.54 -8.36
N SER A 75 16.21 9.60 -9.67
CA SER A 75 15.23 10.13 -10.63
C SER A 75 13.87 9.43 -10.52
N ARG A 76 13.86 8.09 -10.38
CA ARG A 76 12.61 7.35 -10.13
C ARG A 76 11.92 7.77 -8.83
N LYS A 77 12.67 8.00 -7.75
CA LYS A 77 12.09 8.45 -6.47
C LYS A 77 11.50 9.85 -6.60
N TYR A 78 12.21 10.78 -7.23
CA TYR A 78 11.72 12.14 -7.47
C TYR A 78 10.50 12.16 -8.38
N MET A 79 10.49 11.33 -9.43
CA MET A 79 9.32 11.19 -10.30
C MET A 79 8.10 10.64 -9.53
N LEU A 80 8.28 9.65 -8.66
CA LEU A 80 7.20 9.14 -7.80
C LEU A 80 6.73 10.20 -6.80
N LEU A 81 7.64 11.02 -6.28
CA LEU A 81 7.31 12.13 -5.39
C LEU A 81 6.49 13.19 -6.13
N MET A 82 6.92 13.61 -7.33
CA MET A 82 6.18 14.54 -8.18
C MET A 82 4.79 14.01 -8.55
N GLN A 83 4.67 12.72 -8.86
CA GLN A 83 3.38 12.07 -9.08
C GLN A 83 2.45 12.25 -7.87
N ARG A 84 2.90 11.89 -6.67
CA ARG A 84 2.09 12.04 -5.44
C ARG A 84 1.76 13.49 -5.11
N LEU A 85 2.68 14.42 -5.34
CA LEU A 85 2.42 15.84 -5.13
C LEU A 85 1.38 16.34 -6.14
N SER A 86 1.40 15.85 -7.37
CA SER A 86 0.49 16.28 -8.43
C SER A 86 -1.00 15.96 -8.17
N SER A 87 -1.34 14.92 -7.38
CA SER A 87 -2.73 14.72 -6.95
C SER A 87 -3.17 15.68 -5.84
N GLN A 88 -2.24 16.08 -4.98
CA GLN A 88 -2.54 16.83 -3.75
C GLN A 88 -2.57 18.35 -3.95
N ILE A 89 -1.95 18.86 -5.01
CA ILE A 89 -1.97 20.28 -5.36
C ILE A 89 -3.17 20.65 -6.23
N ASN A 90 -3.45 21.95 -6.28
CA ASN A 90 -4.50 22.51 -7.12
C ASN A 90 -4.25 22.18 -8.61
N PRO A 91 -5.32 22.03 -9.40
CA PRO A 91 -5.19 21.71 -10.81
C PRO A 91 -4.46 22.82 -11.57
N ARG A 92 -3.34 22.48 -12.21
CA ARG A 92 -2.57 23.37 -13.09
C ARG A 92 -2.81 22.96 -14.55
N PRO A 93 -3.88 23.46 -15.20
CA PRO A 93 -4.19 23.05 -16.56
C PRO A 93 -3.12 23.50 -17.57
N GLN A 94 -2.36 24.55 -17.30
CA GLN A 94 -1.36 25.06 -18.26
C GLN A 94 -0.03 24.29 -18.24
N ASP A 95 0.23 23.48 -17.21
CA ASP A 95 1.49 22.75 -17.05
C ASP A 95 1.41 21.32 -17.64
N PRO A 96 2.15 21.01 -18.72
CA PRO A 96 2.13 19.68 -19.34
C PRO A 96 2.78 18.60 -18.46
N ILE A 97 3.76 18.96 -17.62
CA ILE A 97 4.50 18.04 -16.76
C ILE A 97 3.62 17.62 -15.60
N TRP A 98 2.91 18.57 -15.00
CA TRP A 98 1.88 18.28 -14.01
C TRP A 98 0.82 17.31 -14.55
N ARG A 99 0.30 17.54 -15.76
CA ARG A 99 -0.67 16.64 -16.41
C ARG A 99 -0.10 15.24 -16.63
N PHE A 100 1.18 15.13 -16.97
CA PHE A 100 1.86 13.85 -17.13
C PHE A 100 1.95 13.10 -15.80
N CYS A 101 2.44 13.76 -14.75
CA CYS A 101 2.53 13.21 -13.40
C CYS A 101 1.16 12.71 -12.90
N ARG A 102 0.11 13.50 -13.09
CA ARG A 102 -1.25 13.16 -12.64
C ARG A 102 -1.86 11.98 -13.38
N ARG A 103 -1.60 11.86 -14.70
CA ARG A 103 -1.99 10.67 -15.48
C ARG A 103 -1.28 9.41 -15.01
N HIS A 104 0.03 9.51 -14.76
CA HIS A 104 0.81 8.37 -14.28
C HIS A 104 0.40 7.92 -12.88
N GLU A 105 0.08 8.86 -11.99
CA GLU A 105 -0.41 8.54 -10.66
C GLU A 105 -1.74 7.77 -10.72
N ARG A 106 -2.70 8.23 -11.54
CA ARG A 106 -3.97 7.51 -11.76
C ARG A 106 -3.74 6.09 -12.27
N ARG A 107 -2.88 5.93 -13.27
CA ARG A 107 -2.51 4.60 -13.80
C ARG A 107 -1.86 3.73 -12.72
N ASN A 108 -0.94 4.28 -11.94
CA ASN A 108 -0.25 3.53 -10.87
C ASN A 108 -1.24 3.07 -9.79
N THR A 109 -2.17 3.93 -9.38
CA THR A 109 -3.24 3.57 -8.43
C THR A 109 -4.16 2.49 -9.01
N TYR A 110 -4.52 2.60 -10.29
CA TYR A 110 -5.29 1.57 -11.00
C TYR A 110 -4.55 0.22 -11.00
N TYR A 111 -3.26 0.19 -11.36
CA TYR A 111 -2.47 -1.04 -11.35
C TYR A 111 -2.29 -1.64 -9.95
N LYS A 112 -2.19 -0.81 -8.91
CA LYS A 112 -2.17 -1.32 -7.52
C LYS A 112 -3.48 -1.99 -7.14
N TYR A 113 -4.61 -1.38 -7.49
CA TYR A 113 -5.92 -1.96 -7.25
C TYR A 113 -6.11 -3.26 -8.03
N LEU A 114 -5.81 -3.23 -9.33
CA LEU A 114 -5.89 -4.40 -10.19
C LEU A 114 -5.00 -5.54 -9.66
N GLY A 115 -3.75 -5.23 -9.31
CA GLY A 115 -2.81 -6.18 -8.72
C GLY A 115 -3.36 -6.81 -7.43
N ALA A 116 -3.91 -5.99 -6.52
CA ALA A 116 -4.54 -6.47 -5.30
C ALA A 116 -5.71 -7.43 -5.61
N CYS A 117 -6.62 -7.06 -6.50
CA CYS A 117 -7.74 -7.91 -6.91
C CYS A 117 -7.27 -9.23 -7.52
N THR A 118 -6.32 -9.20 -8.47
CA THR A 118 -5.80 -10.41 -9.12
C THR A 118 -5.05 -11.31 -8.15
N SER A 119 -4.33 -10.76 -7.18
CA SER A 119 -3.61 -11.54 -6.17
C SER A 119 -4.56 -12.25 -5.21
N GLY A 120 -5.68 -11.61 -4.84
CA GLY A 120 -6.74 -12.24 -4.04
C GLY A 120 -7.42 -13.39 -4.77
N LEU A 121 -7.74 -13.19 -6.05
CA LEU A 121 -8.35 -14.23 -6.90
C LEU A 121 -7.41 -15.42 -7.11
N LEU A 122 -6.14 -15.19 -7.46
CA LEU A 122 -5.16 -16.24 -7.65
C LEU A 122 -4.86 -17.00 -6.37
N THR A 123 -4.80 -16.31 -5.23
CA THR A 123 -4.66 -16.96 -3.92
C THR A 123 -5.86 -17.84 -3.60
N GLY A 124 -7.09 -17.35 -3.85
CA GLY A 124 -8.32 -18.13 -3.65
C GLY A 124 -8.40 -19.37 -4.54
N VAL A 125 -8.09 -19.24 -5.83
CA VAL A 125 -8.05 -20.36 -6.78
C VAL A 125 -6.94 -21.35 -6.42
N GLY A 126 -5.75 -20.85 -6.05
CA GLY A 126 -4.62 -21.69 -5.61
C GLY A 126 -4.93 -22.50 -4.36
N ILE A 127 -5.56 -21.88 -3.35
CA ILE A 127 -6.01 -22.59 -2.14
C ILE A 127 -7.12 -23.59 -2.48
N GLY A 128 -8.08 -23.21 -3.34
CA GLY A 128 -9.15 -24.10 -3.77
C GLY A 128 -8.61 -25.36 -4.48
N LEU A 129 -7.61 -25.20 -5.35
CA LEU A 129 -6.93 -26.33 -6.00
C LEU A 129 -6.13 -27.17 -5.00
N LEU A 130 -5.52 -26.58 -3.98
CA LEU A 130 -4.79 -27.34 -2.96
C LEU A 130 -5.70 -28.13 -2.00
N VAL A 131 -6.89 -27.59 -1.69
CA VAL A 131 -7.81 -28.18 -0.71
C VAL A 131 -8.79 -29.17 -1.34
N PHE A 132 -9.24 -28.91 -2.57
CA PHE A 132 -10.33 -29.67 -3.19
C PHE A 132 -9.92 -30.46 -4.44
N ALA A 133 -8.70 -30.29 -4.97
CA ALA A 133 -8.27 -31.14 -6.07
C ALA A 133 -7.89 -32.53 -5.53
N PRO A 134 -8.38 -33.62 -6.14
CA PRO A 134 -7.92 -34.95 -5.80
C PRO A 134 -6.40 -35.04 -6.07
N PRO A 135 -5.62 -35.65 -5.16
CA PRO A 135 -4.20 -35.83 -5.38
C PRO A 135 -3.97 -36.59 -6.68
N LYS A 136 -2.98 -36.16 -7.47
CA LYS A 136 -2.57 -36.90 -8.66
C LYS A 136 -2.22 -38.32 -8.23
N LYS A 137 -2.60 -39.33 -9.02
CA LYS A 137 -2.38 -40.76 -8.71
C LYS A 137 -0.95 -41.06 -8.25
N SER A 138 0.05 -40.41 -8.85
CA SER A 138 1.46 -40.53 -8.45
C SER A 138 1.78 -40.06 -7.03
N VAL A 139 1.05 -39.07 -6.51
CA VAL A 139 1.20 -38.55 -5.15
C VAL A 139 0.47 -39.45 -4.15
N ALA A 140 -0.69 -39.98 -4.53
CA ALA A 140 -1.42 -40.98 -3.74
C ALA A 140 -0.61 -42.28 -3.60
N ASP A 141 -0.14 -42.84 -4.73
CA ASP A 141 0.69 -44.06 -4.75
C ASP A 141 2.02 -43.89 -3.99
N TRP A 142 2.58 -42.68 -3.96
CA TRP A 142 3.78 -42.38 -3.17
C TRP A 142 3.46 -42.30 -1.67
N TRP A 143 2.35 -41.66 -1.30
CA TRP A 143 1.92 -41.60 0.10
C TRP A 143 1.62 -42.99 0.66
N ASP A 144 0.92 -43.83 -0.09
CA ASP A 144 0.62 -45.21 0.33
C ASP A 144 1.89 -46.05 0.53
N LYS A 145 2.93 -45.83 -0.27
CA LYS A 145 4.25 -46.47 -0.10
C LYS A 145 5.05 -45.98 1.10
N VAL A 146 4.80 -44.75 1.56
CA VAL A 146 5.50 -44.16 2.71
C VAL A 146 4.81 -44.50 4.03
N THR A 147 3.50 -44.77 4.00
CA THR A 147 2.70 -45.15 5.18
C THR A 147 2.52 -46.65 5.37
N SER A 148 2.96 -47.47 4.41
CA SER A 148 3.10 -48.94 4.50
C SER A 148 4.42 -49.33 5.14
#